data_AF-A0A0R1GYJ9-F1
#
_entry.id   AF-A0A0R1GYJ9-F1
#
_cell.length_a   1.000
_cell.length_b   1.000
_cell.length_c   1.000
_cell.angle_alpha   90.00
_cell.angle_beta   90.00
_cell.angle_gamma   90.00
#
_symmetry.space_group_name_H-M   'P 1'
#
loop_
_entity.id
_entity.type
_entity.pdbx_description
1 polymer ?
#
loop_
_entity_poly.entity_id
_entity_poly.type
_entity_poly.pdbx_seq_one_letter_code
_entity_poly.pdbx_strand_id
1 'polypeptide(L)'
;MKRLTISGLTLLLLGGILSPSIALADTTAVGTQPIARVAAAEKTYQIGTVEMPYTLISGKDGTQKVYWYPEWGTSVTRAQAEQPGFIQAMIAKYPNDDKAAEFANSIPELASSQISLLPGESLYDYVIREAGGEEATGMTAADYIKSNAVAAYYFAWDFSTGAKVFLNQTTQAEVQADYEANLKPKLAETPEGAGIMKQVEQTLATTPENFYQIMIGNCKMYLRTYHLGDLDQATAKLAAMVDPDATERQLTALSTKPLTDYLQLQADGTYKYDGMLSTEFKSFSSWYEDVVTPDPGPDPLPVTSQPVTVHYVAEDGTQVAPSQTLTGSLGSAYQAEAAKVKGYTLTKTPANATGEFTSTAQTVTYVYRADLQTGGDGDTAVPEGTVIYATKKIGLYQQATFTNQARKQWYQRKSRLNRPMFVVTGYAESKNGVARYKVKDVNHHSKTAGKTGYVTTNSKYTTPVYYGSKHKQVTVINPRGINAYSKKNLTGKVAHYRQGQVLTVKRVVEHNLTTRFVLSNGRYVTANKTLVQAGKKTMPKRVRAKQALNRYNTVNLTARNHHYAKNTQAVFKVRG
;
A
#
# COMPACT_ATOMS: atom_id res chain seq x y z
N MET A 1 -22.28 32.85 -21.77
CA MET A 1 -21.09 31.98 -21.89
C MET A 1 -19.91 32.81 -21.39
N LYS A 2 -19.60 32.76 -20.09
CA LYS A 2 -18.59 33.63 -19.49
C LYS A 2 -17.23 32.96 -19.66
N ARG A 3 -16.34 33.56 -20.45
CA ARG A 3 -14.89 33.35 -20.24
C ARG A 3 -14.57 33.93 -18.87
N LEU A 4 -13.65 33.30 -18.14
CA LEU A 4 -13.14 33.80 -16.87
C LEU A 4 -12.47 35.16 -17.13
N THR A 5 -13.23 36.25 -17.07
CA THR A 5 -12.73 37.60 -17.28
C THR A 5 -12.20 38.11 -15.96
N ILE A 6 -10.88 38.35 -15.94
CA ILE A 6 -9.99 39.24 -15.15
C ILE A 6 -10.41 39.67 -13.74
N SER A 7 -11.66 39.77 -13.35
CA SER A 7 -12.12 40.13 -11.99
C SER A 7 -12.39 38.91 -11.10
N GLY A 8 -12.79 37.77 -11.68
CA GLY A 8 -13.15 36.57 -10.91
C GLY A 8 -11.94 35.80 -10.39
N LEU A 9 -10.96 35.51 -11.26
CA LEU A 9 -9.76 34.76 -10.86
C LEU A 9 -8.77 35.63 -10.07
N THR A 10 -8.65 36.93 -10.36
CA THR A 10 -7.76 37.83 -9.60
C THR A 10 -8.29 38.09 -8.20
N LEU A 11 -9.60 38.26 -7.97
CA LEU A 11 -10.13 38.35 -6.59
C LEU A 11 -9.94 37.03 -5.83
N LEU A 12 -10.09 35.87 -6.50
CA LEU A 12 -9.90 34.55 -5.90
C LEU A 12 -8.42 34.13 -5.72
N LEU A 13 -7.48 34.70 -6.49
CA LEU A 13 -6.04 34.38 -6.48
C LEU A 13 -5.12 35.50 -5.97
N LEU A 14 -5.64 36.68 -5.56
CA LEU A 14 -4.82 37.77 -5.01
C LEU A 14 -5.16 38.13 -3.57
N GLY A 15 -5.92 37.26 -2.88
CA GLY A 15 -6.07 37.27 -1.43
C GLY A 15 -5.98 38.63 -0.72
N GLY A 16 -6.78 39.62 -1.13
CA GLY A 16 -6.95 40.88 -0.39
C GLY A 16 -5.71 41.75 -0.16
N ILE A 17 -4.73 41.81 -1.06
CA ILE A 17 -3.80 42.96 -1.11
C ILE A 17 -4.35 43.96 -2.14
N LEU A 18 -4.51 45.21 -1.69
CA LEU A 18 -5.00 46.34 -2.50
C LEU A 18 -4.22 46.47 -3.81
N SER A 19 -4.82 46.07 -4.94
CA SER A 19 -4.39 46.55 -6.25
C SER A 19 -4.71 48.05 -6.34
N PRO A 20 -3.75 48.94 -6.65
CA PRO A 20 -4.08 50.33 -6.91
C PRO A 20 -4.99 50.41 -8.14
N SER A 21 -6.18 50.98 -7.95
CA SER A 21 -7.11 51.27 -9.02
C SER A 21 -6.50 52.33 -9.94
N ILE A 22 -5.96 51.92 -11.09
CA ILE A 22 -5.66 52.86 -12.18
C ILE A 22 -6.84 52.79 -13.15
N ALA A 23 -7.67 53.84 -13.11
CA ALA A 23 -8.64 54.10 -14.15
C ALA A 23 -7.87 54.49 -15.42
N LEU A 24 -8.01 53.71 -16.49
CA LEU A 24 -7.54 54.12 -17.81
C LEU A 24 -8.73 54.61 -18.64
N ALA A 25 -8.62 55.87 -19.05
CA ALA A 25 -9.48 56.50 -20.03
C ALA A 25 -9.22 55.89 -21.42
N ASP A 26 -10.29 55.64 -22.16
CA ASP A 26 -10.24 55.24 -23.56
C ASP A 26 -9.38 56.21 -24.38
N THR A 27 -8.32 55.69 -24.99
CA THR A 27 -7.69 56.36 -26.14
C THR A 27 -7.47 55.35 -27.25
N THR A 28 -8.17 55.61 -28.35
CA THR A 28 -8.00 54.97 -29.65
C THR A 28 -6.69 55.42 -30.29
N ALA A 29 -5.81 54.49 -30.68
CA ALA A 29 -4.87 54.72 -31.79
C ALA A 29 -4.42 53.41 -32.44
N VAL A 30 -4.22 53.49 -33.75
CA VAL A 30 -4.08 52.42 -34.74
C VAL A 30 -2.60 52.13 -35.05
N GLY A 31 -2.28 50.85 -35.17
CA GLY A 31 -1.53 50.32 -36.33
C GLY A 31 -0.01 50.12 -36.19
N THR A 32 0.39 48.86 -35.98
CA THR A 32 1.51 48.26 -36.73
C THR A 32 1.31 46.74 -36.81
N GLN A 33 1.40 46.17 -38.02
CA GLN A 33 1.20 44.74 -38.29
C GLN A 33 2.37 43.91 -37.74
N PRO A 34 2.14 42.86 -36.93
CA PRO A 34 3.21 42.00 -36.47
C PRO A 34 3.51 40.87 -37.47
N ILE A 35 4.81 40.60 -37.61
CA ILE A 35 5.38 39.44 -38.30
C ILE A 35 4.79 38.17 -37.69
N ALA A 36 4.21 37.31 -38.54
CA ALA A 36 3.58 36.06 -38.13
C ALA A 36 4.61 35.08 -37.52
N ARG A 37 4.77 35.12 -36.19
CA ARG A 37 5.18 33.93 -35.41
C ARG A 37 4.00 32.97 -35.43
N VAL A 38 4.25 31.70 -35.73
CA VAL A 38 3.26 30.62 -35.57
C VAL A 38 2.89 30.58 -34.09
N ALA A 39 1.75 31.17 -33.73
CA ALA A 39 1.23 31.13 -32.37
C ALA A 39 0.93 29.67 -32.02
N ALA A 40 1.52 29.17 -30.95
CA ALA A 40 1.14 27.88 -30.39
C ALA A 40 -0.38 27.93 -30.11
N ALA A 41 -1.12 26.95 -30.60
CA ALA A 41 -2.58 26.95 -30.44
C ALA A 41 -2.93 26.74 -28.96
N GLU A 42 -3.73 27.65 -28.40
CA GLU A 42 -4.30 27.49 -27.06
C GLU A 42 -5.14 26.21 -26.99
N LYS A 43 -5.05 25.51 -25.86
CA LYS A 43 -5.91 24.38 -25.54
C LYS A 43 -6.83 24.74 -24.39
N THR A 44 -8.12 24.48 -24.56
CA THR A 44 -9.15 24.75 -23.55
C THR A 44 -9.45 23.51 -22.71
N TYR A 45 -9.51 23.70 -21.39
CA TYR A 45 -9.76 22.69 -20.37
C TYR A 45 -11.07 23.04 -19.65
N GLN A 46 -12.09 22.19 -19.79
CA GLN A 46 -13.36 22.38 -19.10
C GLN A 46 -13.25 21.89 -17.66
N ILE A 47 -13.51 22.75 -16.68
CA ILE A 47 -13.49 22.37 -15.27
C ILE A 47 -14.85 21.76 -14.92
N GLY A 48 -14.82 20.65 -14.18
CA GLY A 48 -16.03 19.97 -13.69
C GLY A 48 -15.97 19.58 -12.22
N THR A 49 -14.81 19.73 -11.58
CA THR A 49 -14.61 19.46 -10.16
C THR A 49 -13.60 20.45 -9.57
N VAL A 50 -13.83 20.91 -8.35
CA VAL A 50 -12.91 21.80 -7.61
C VAL A 50 -12.42 21.05 -6.38
N GLU A 51 -11.10 20.88 -6.24
CA GLU A 51 -10.49 20.38 -5.01
C GLU A 51 -10.47 21.49 -3.96
N MET A 52 -10.75 21.12 -2.70
CA MET A 52 -10.78 22.08 -1.60
C MET A 52 -9.38 22.64 -1.32
N PRO A 53 -9.26 23.90 -0.86
CA PRO A 53 -7.97 24.53 -0.59
C PRO A 53 -7.24 23.77 0.51
N TYR A 54 -5.92 23.70 0.37
CA TYR A 54 -5.07 23.01 1.32
C TYR A 54 -3.71 23.70 1.44
N THR A 55 -3.09 23.55 2.60
CA THR A 55 -1.67 23.87 2.80
C THR A 55 -0.86 22.62 2.53
N LEU A 56 0.20 22.74 1.73
CA LEU A 56 1.14 21.64 1.50
C LEU A 56 2.22 21.63 2.58
N ILE A 57 2.39 20.51 3.27
CA ILE A 57 3.44 20.33 4.28
C ILE A 57 4.41 19.25 3.80
N SER A 58 5.69 19.58 3.70
CA SER A 58 6.71 18.64 3.21
C SER A 58 7.83 18.40 4.21
N GLY A 59 8.32 17.15 4.22
CA GLY A 59 9.48 16.74 4.98
C GLY A 59 10.11 15.48 4.38
N LYS A 60 11.15 14.96 5.03
CA LYS A 60 11.88 13.76 4.57
C LYS A 60 10.99 12.52 4.42
N ASP A 61 9.93 12.43 5.21
CA ASP A 61 8.99 11.31 5.21
C ASP A 61 7.92 11.43 4.11
N GLY A 62 7.93 12.53 3.34
CA GLY A 62 7.03 12.80 2.24
C GLY A 62 6.26 14.11 2.39
N THR A 63 5.28 14.29 1.50
CA THR A 63 4.45 15.49 1.41
C THR A 63 3.00 15.17 1.75
N GLN A 64 2.37 16.05 2.54
CA GLN A 64 0.98 15.93 2.99
C GLN A 64 0.17 17.16 2.56
N LYS A 65 -1.06 16.93 2.09
CA LYS A 65 -2.08 17.97 1.93
C LYS A 65 -2.83 18.15 3.25
N VAL A 66 -2.85 19.35 3.80
CA VAL A 66 -3.66 19.73 4.96
C VAL A 66 -4.81 20.59 4.48
N TYR A 67 -5.98 19.99 4.28
CA TYR A 67 -7.18 20.70 3.81
C TYR A 67 -7.67 21.69 4.85
N TRP A 68 -8.01 22.90 4.40
CA TRP A 68 -8.41 24.00 5.29
C TRP A 68 -9.77 23.75 5.96
N TYR A 69 -10.67 23.09 5.24
CA TYR A 69 -12.05 22.83 5.65
C TYR A 69 -12.34 21.32 5.62
N PRO A 70 -11.79 20.54 6.56
CA PRO A 70 -11.84 19.07 6.52
C PRO A 70 -13.27 18.50 6.53
N GLU A 71 -14.27 19.24 7.01
CA GLU A 71 -15.68 18.79 7.03
C GLU A 71 -16.37 18.89 5.65
N TRP A 72 -15.76 19.55 4.66
CA TRP A 72 -16.29 19.65 3.29
C TRP A 72 -15.94 18.45 2.40
N GLY A 73 -15.08 17.55 2.87
CA GLY A 73 -14.44 16.56 2.01
C GLY A 73 -13.31 17.18 1.20
N THR A 74 -12.79 16.46 0.21
CA THR A 74 -11.60 16.89 -0.55
C THR A 74 -11.93 17.61 -1.85
N SER A 75 -13.14 17.47 -2.39
CA SER A 75 -13.52 18.10 -3.65
C SER A 75 -15.03 18.17 -3.82
N VAL A 76 -15.49 19.12 -4.64
CA VAL A 76 -16.89 19.31 -5.02
C VAL A 76 -17.01 19.24 -6.53
N THR A 77 -17.89 18.36 -7.03
CA THR A 77 -18.22 18.31 -8.45
C THR A 77 -19.23 19.38 -8.81
N ARG A 78 -19.28 19.75 -10.09
CA ARG A 78 -20.29 20.66 -10.62
C ARG A 78 -21.71 20.23 -10.27
N ALA A 79 -22.01 18.93 -10.45
CA ALA A 79 -23.33 18.38 -10.16
C ALA A 79 -23.70 18.46 -8.67
N GLN A 80 -22.73 18.45 -7.76
CA GLN A 80 -22.97 18.69 -6.33
C GLN A 80 -23.21 20.18 -6.06
N ALA A 81 -22.36 21.05 -6.64
CA ALA A 81 -22.46 22.51 -6.46
C ALA A 81 -23.79 23.08 -6.99
N GLU A 82 -24.38 22.47 -8.02
CA GLU A 82 -25.68 22.86 -8.59
C GLU A 82 -26.89 22.39 -7.76
N GLN A 83 -26.71 21.54 -6.74
CA GLN A 83 -27.82 21.08 -5.89
C GLN A 83 -28.32 22.24 -5.00
N PRO A 84 -29.65 22.48 -4.95
CA PRO A 84 -30.21 23.51 -4.09
C PRO A 84 -29.80 23.33 -2.62
N GLY A 85 -29.24 24.38 -2.02
CA GLY A 85 -28.82 24.38 -0.61
C GLY A 85 -27.50 23.69 -0.31
N PHE A 86 -26.82 23.07 -1.29
CA PHE A 86 -25.56 22.36 -1.06
C PHE A 86 -24.44 23.29 -0.58
N ILE A 87 -24.23 24.41 -1.27
CA ILE A 87 -23.24 25.42 -0.89
C ILE A 87 -23.59 26.03 0.48
N GLN A 88 -24.85 26.34 0.74
CA GLN A 88 -25.28 26.86 2.04
C GLN A 88 -25.02 25.85 3.17
N ALA A 89 -25.21 24.55 2.92
CA ALA A 89 -24.90 23.50 3.88
C ALA A 89 -23.38 23.35 4.12
N MET A 90 -22.54 23.63 3.12
CA MET A 90 -21.10 23.75 3.32
C MET A 90 -20.77 24.94 4.23
N ILE A 91 -21.28 26.13 3.90
CA ILE A 91 -21.04 27.36 4.68
C ILE A 91 -21.48 27.19 6.13
N ALA A 92 -22.61 26.53 6.38
CA ALA A 92 -23.14 26.29 7.72
C ALA A 92 -22.20 25.47 8.63
N LYS A 93 -21.23 24.73 8.08
CA LYS A 93 -20.19 24.02 8.86
C LYS A 93 -19.12 24.95 9.43
N TYR A 94 -18.96 26.14 8.84
CA TYR A 94 -17.99 27.15 9.25
C TYR A 94 -18.65 28.54 9.36
N PRO A 95 -19.63 28.72 10.26
CA PRO A 95 -20.54 29.88 10.25
C PRO A 95 -19.89 31.23 10.60
N ASN A 96 -18.65 31.23 11.12
CA ASN A 96 -17.91 32.44 11.51
C ASN A 96 -16.61 32.61 10.68
N ASP A 97 -16.52 31.94 9.54
CA ASP A 97 -15.36 32.03 8.64
C ASP A 97 -15.80 32.62 7.30
N ASP A 98 -15.60 33.93 7.13
CA ASP A 98 -15.97 34.65 5.92
C ASP A 98 -15.20 34.14 4.70
N LYS A 99 -13.96 33.66 4.87
CA LYS A 99 -13.16 33.09 3.78
C LYS A 99 -13.68 31.73 3.35
N ALA A 100 -14.20 30.94 4.30
CA ALA A 100 -14.92 29.72 3.99
C ALA A 100 -16.16 30.05 3.14
N ALA A 101 -16.95 31.04 3.57
CA ALA A 101 -18.13 31.46 2.83
C ALA A 101 -17.81 31.95 1.42
N GLU A 102 -16.78 32.79 1.27
CA GLU A 102 -16.31 33.30 -0.01
C GLU A 102 -15.87 32.17 -0.95
N PHE A 103 -15.00 31.26 -0.47
CA PHE A 103 -14.55 30.14 -1.27
C PHE A 103 -15.71 29.23 -1.68
N ALA A 104 -16.59 28.85 -0.74
CA ALA A 104 -17.72 27.97 -1.03
C ALA A 104 -18.66 28.57 -2.10
N ASN A 105 -18.91 29.88 -2.03
CA ASN A 105 -19.74 30.58 -3.02
C ASN A 105 -19.10 30.65 -4.41
N SER A 106 -17.77 30.56 -4.51
CA SER A 106 -17.06 30.54 -5.81
C SER A 106 -17.13 29.19 -6.55
N ILE A 107 -17.36 28.08 -5.82
CA ILE A 107 -17.27 26.72 -6.36
C ILE A 107 -18.17 26.51 -7.59
N PRO A 108 -19.46 26.95 -7.62
CA PRO A 108 -20.30 26.74 -8.81
C PRO A 108 -19.74 27.40 -10.08
N GLU A 109 -19.16 28.60 -9.96
CA GLU A 109 -18.54 29.29 -11.09
C GLU A 109 -17.25 28.58 -11.52
N LEU A 110 -16.37 28.24 -10.56
CA LEU A 110 -15.14 27.51 -10.85
C LEU A 110 -15.42 26.15 -11.51
N ALA A 111 -16.37 25.38 -10.98
CA ALA A 111 -16.75 24.05 -11.47
C ALA A 111 -17.51 24.07 -12.80
N SER A 112 -17.85 25.25 -13.33
CA SER A 112 -18.47 25.42 -14.66
C SER A 112 -17.59 26.22 -15.62
N SER A 113 -16.38 26.57 -15.18
CA SER A 113 -15.45 27.40 -15.93
C SER A 113 -14.61 26.61 -16.93
N GLN A 114 -13.90 27.36 -17.78
CA GLN A 114 -12.93 26.81 -18.71
C GLN A 114 -11.63 27.61 -18.63
N ILE A 115 -10.50 26.91 -18.71
CA ILE A 115 -9.17 27.52 -18.69
C ILE A 115 -8.52 27.25 -20.05
N SER A 116 -8.03 28.30 -20.73
CA SER A 116 -7.34 28.16 -22.02
C SER A 116 -5.86 28.46 -21.82
N LEU A 117 -5.02 27.49 -22.16
CA LEU A 117 -3.59 27.51 -21.86
C LEU A 117 -2.73 27.32 -23.10
N LEU A 118 -1.61 28.03 -23.11
CA LEU A 118 -0.52 27.76 -24.04
C LEU A 118 0.32 26.57 -23.53
N PRO A 119 1.01 25.84 -24.43
CA PRO A 119 1.87 24.73 -24.02
C PRO A 119 2.96 25.20 -23.03
N GLY A 120 3.04 24.55 -21.88
CA GLY A 120 4.07 24.82 -20.87
C GLY A 120 3.82 26.07 -20.00
N GLU A 121 2.71 26.77 -20.20
CA GLU A 121 2.39 28.01 -19.49
C GLU A 121 2.24 27.77 -17.98
N SER A 122 3.00 28.50 -17.16
CA SER A 122 2.87 28.47 -15.69
C SER A 122 1.66 29.27 -15.20
N LEU A 123 1.37 29.24 -13.90
CA LEU A 123 0.30 30.08 -13.33
C LEU A 123 0.56 31.57 -13.59
N TYR A 124 1.79 32.04 -13.38
CA TYR A 124 2.10 33.46 -13.48
C TYR A 124 2.20 33.93 -14.94
N ASP A 125 2.66 33.07 -15.85
CA ASP A 125 2.59 33.34 -17.29
C ASP A 125 1.13 33.51 -17.74
N TYR A 126 0.26 32.60 -17.29
CA TYR A 126 -1.18 32.67 -17.55
C TYR A 126 -1.81 33.96 -16.99
N VAL A 127 -1.51 34.30 -15.74
CA VAL A 127 -2.03 35.51 -15.08
C VAL A 127 -1.61 36.77 -15.84
N ILE A 128 -0.33 36.87 -16.23
CA ILE A 128 0.17 38.02 -16.98
C ILE A 128 -0.48 38.10 -18.35
N ARG A 129 -0.57 36.98 -19.07
CA ARG A 129 -1.22 36.96 -20.39
C ARG A 129 -2.67 37.41 -20.31
N GLU A 130 -3.43 36.87 -19.36
CA GLU A 130 -4.84 37.24 -19.16
C GLU A 130 -5.00 38.70 -18.68
N ALA A 131 -4.01 39.25 -17.98
CA ALA A 131 -4.00 40.66 -17.56
C ALA A 131 -3.64 41.65 -18.68
N GLY A 132 -3.29 41.17 -19.89
CA GLY A 132 -2.93 42.03 -21.03
C GLY A 132 -1.43 42.11 -21.32
N GLY A 133 -0.62 41.25 -20.69
CA GLY A 133 0.83 41.17 -20.88
C GLY A 133 1.64 41.99 -19.88
N GLU A 134 2.96 41.85 -19.94
CA GLU A 134 3.91 42.45 -18.96
C GLU A 134 3.82 43.98 -18.90
N GLU A 135 3.47 44.64 -20.00
CA GLU A 135 3.29 46.10 -20.04
C GLU A 135 2.08 46.53 -19.21
N ALA A 136 1.01 45.73 -19.19
CA ALA A 136 -0.19 46.01 -18.41
C ALA A 136 0.00 45.71 -16.92
N THR A 137 0.79 44.68 -16.57
CA THR A 137 1.07 44.30 -15.18
C THR A 137 2.23 45.08 -14.56
N GLY A 138 3.14 45.60 -15.38
CA GLY A 138 4.39 46.21 -14.94
C GLY A 138 5.42 45.23 -14.35
N MET A 139 5.17 43.92 -14.46
CA MET A 139 5.99 42.85 -13.90
C MET A 139 5.99 41.61 -14.81
N THR A 140 7.12 40.91 -14.87
CA THR A 140 7.26 39.62 -15.56
C THR A 140 6.81 38.46 -14.66
N ALA A 141 6.61 37.27 -15.24
CA ALA A 141 6.23 36.08 -14.46
C ALA A 141 7.35 35.70 -13.47
N ALA A 142 8.60 35.89 -13.90
CA ALA A 142 9.78 35.69 -13.06
C ALA A 142 9.80 36.63 -11.86
N ASP A 143 9.39 37.90 -12.03
CA ASP A 143 9.31 38.86 -10.92
C ASP A 143 8.26 38.43 -9.88
N TYR A 144 7.08 37.98 -10.33
CA TYR A 144 6.06 37.44 -9.43
C TYR A 144 6.54 36.19 -8.68
N ILE A 145 7.17 35.25 -9.39
CA ILE A 145 7.73 34.04 -8.77
C ILE A 145 8.78 34.42 -7.73
N LYS A 146 9.67 35.37 -8.06
CA LYS A 146 10.72 35.83 -7.16
C LYS A 146 10.16 36.51 -5.91
N SER A 147 9.20 37.41 -6.08
CA SER A 147 8.55 38.12 -4.97
C SER A 147 7.84 37.15 -4.03
N ASN A 148 7.08 36.19 -4.59
CA ASN A 148 6.40 35.16 -3.80
C ASN A 148 7.39 34.20 -3.11
N ALA A 149 8.50 33.85 -3.75
CA ALA A 149 9.56 33.02 -3.16
C ALA A 149 10.19 33.70 -1.93
N VAL A 150 10.54 35.00 -2.04
CA VAL A 150 11.08 35.78 -0.92
C VAL A 150 10.05 35.93 0.20
N ALA A 151 8.77 36.16 -0.13
CA ALA A 151 7.70 36.20 0.86
C ALA A 151 7.51 34.85 1.58
N ALA A 152 7.59 33.74 0.85
CA ALA A 152 7.50 32.39 1.42
C ALA A 152 8.66 32.09 2.36
N TYR A 153 9.89 32.48 1.99
CA TYR A 153 11.05 32.41 2.87
C TYR A 153 10.80 33.18 4.17
N TYR A 154 10.37 34.43 4.07
CA TYR A 154 10.07 35.26 5.24
C TYR A 154 8.99 34.65 6.13
N PHE A 155 7.88 34.19 5.57
CA PHE A 155 6.80 33.58 6.36
C PHE A 155 7.26 32.29 7.03
N ALA A 156 8.03 31.45 6.35
CA ALA A 156 8.62 30.25 6.93
C ALA A 156 9.59 30.59 8.07
N TRP A 157 10.40 31.64 7.90
CA TRP A 157 11.32 32.13 8.92
C TRP A 157 10.59 32.65 10.15
N ASP A 158 9.60 33.54 9.98
CA ASP A 158 8.86 34.14 11.10
C ASP A 158 8.02 33.08 11.83
N PHE A 159 7.41 32.16 11.08
CA PHE A 159 6.66 31.04 11.62
C PHE A 159 7.53 30.10 12.46
N SER A 160 8.67 29.65 11.90
CA SER A 160 9.63 28.78 12.59
C SER A 160 10.22 29.46 13.82
N THR A 161 10.54 30.75 13.73
CA THR A 161 11.09 31.54 14.83
C THR A 161 10.08 31.71 15.96
N GLY A 162 8.83 32.08 15.66
CA GLY A 162 7.78 32.18 16.67
C GLY A 162 7.51 30.86 17.39
N ALA A 163 7.60 29.74 16.67
CA ALA A 163 7.51 28.41 17.27
C ALA A 163 8.70 28.08 18.18
N LYS A 164 9.94 28.40 17.76
CA LYS A 164 11.15 28.24 18.60
C LYS A 164 11.10 29.10 19.85
N VAL A 165 10.61 30.34 19.74
CA VAL A 165 10.37 31.22 20.89
C VAL A 165 9.37 30.58 21.86
N PHE A 166 8.22 30.10 21.37
CA PHE A 166 7.22 29.42 22.20
C PHE A 166 7.79 28.21 22.95
N LEU A 167 8.72 27.48 22.32
CA LEU A 167 9.40 26.32 22.88
C LEU A 167 10.61 26.67 23.77
N ASN A 168 10.92 27.95 23.96
CA ASN A 168 12.13 28.43 24.64
C ASN A 168 13.43 27.87 24.02
N GLN A 169 13.47 27.76 22.70
CA GLN A 169 14.61 27.22 21.93
C GLN A 169 15.49 28.31 21.31
N THR A 170 15.10 29.58 21.42
CA THR A 170 15.89 30.71 20.92
C THR A 170 15.64 31.97 21.77
N THR A 171 16.56 32.91 21.70
CA THR A 171 16.53 34.21 22.37
C THR A 171 16.42 35.35 21.36
N GLN A 172 15.96 36.53 21.80
CA GLN A 172 15.88 37.72 20.93
C GLN A 172 17.24 38.07 20.29
N ALA A 173 18.35 37.89 21.01
CA ALA A 173 19.68 38.15 20.48
C ALA A 173 20.09 37.16 19.38
N GLU A 174 19.75 35.88 19.52
CA GLU A 174 19.98 34.87 18.49
C GLU A 174 19.11 35.13 17.25
N VAL A 175 17.86 35.54 17.44
CA VAL A 175 16.97 35.92 16.33
C VAL A 175 17.49 37.16 15.61
N GLN A 176 18.01 38.16 16.33
CA GLN A 176 18.68 39.32 15.71
C GLN A 176 19.87 38.87 14.85
N ALA A 177 20.72 37.97 15.36
CA ALA A 177 21.87 37.49 14.63
C ALA A 177 21.47 36.71 13.36
N ASP A 178 20.43 35.86 13.46
CA ASP A 178 19.89 35.11 12.34
C ASP A 178 19.21 36.01 11.30
N TYR A 179 18.51 37.06 11.75
CA TYR A 179 17.96 38.10 10.88
C TYR A 179 19.05 38.77 10.05
N GLU A 180 20.12 39.26 10.67
CA GLU A 180 21.22 39.95 9.95
C GLU A 180 21.98 39.01 9.02
N ALA A 181 22.17 37.74 9.40
CA ALA A 181 22.92 36.77 8.62
C ALA A 181 22.13 36.19 7.43
N ASN A 182 20.83 35.93 7.61
CA ASN A 182 20.06 35.10 6.69
C ASN A 182 18.85 35.84 6.11
N LEU A 183 17.93 36.36 6.95
CA LEU A 183 16.69 36.95 6.46
C LEU A 183 16.89 38.31 5.77
N LYS A 184 17.74 39.19 6.31
CA LYS A 184 17.95 40.53 5.78
C LYS A 184 18.55 40.54 4.37
N PRO A 185 19.61 39.76 4.05
CA PRO A 185 20.07 39.62 2.66
C PRO A 185 18.98 39.10 1.73
N LYS A 186 18.14 38.17 2.23
CA LYS A 186 17.04 37.60 1.45
C LYS A 186 15.97 38.61 1.08
N LEU A 187 15.55 39.42 2.06
CA LEU A 187 14.56 40.47 1.84
C LEU A 187 15.09 41.59 0.92
N ALA A 188 16.40 41.78 0.83
CA ALA A 188 16.99 42.74 -0.10
C ALA A 188 16.92 42.31 -1.58
N GLU A 189 16.53 41.06 -1.87
CA GLU A 189 16.40 40.54 -3.24
C GLU A 189 15.19 41.13 -3.99
N THR A 190 14.22 41.75 -3.28
CA THR A 190 13.01 42.33 -3.89
C THR A 190 12.66 43.71 -3.31
N PRO A 191 12.00 44.59 -4.07
CA PRO A 191 11.58 45.91 -3.58
C PRO A 191 10.63 45.83 -2.38
N GLU A 192 9.72 44.85 -2.37
CA GLU A 192 8.72 44.69 -1.30
C GLU A 192 9.36 44.30 0.03
N GLY A 193 10.51 43.62 -0.01
CA GLY A 193 11.23 43.17 1.18
C GLY A 193 11.72 44.32 2.06
N ALA A 194 11.88 45.54 1.53
CA ALA A 194 12.21 46.71 2.34
C ALA A 194 11.13 47.05 3.39
N GLY A 195 9.86 46.86 3.06
CA GLY A 195 8.76 47.04 3.99
C GLY A 195 8.79 46.01 5.12
N ILE A 196 9.08 44.75 4.77
CA ILE A 196 9.20 43.64 5.72
C ILE A 196 10.41 43.84 6.64
N MET A 197 11.57 44.22 6.10
CA MET A 197 12.78 44.51 6.89
C MET A 197 12.47 45.53 7.99
N LYS A 198 11.79 46.63 7.65
CA LYS A 198 11.40 47.64 8.63
C LYS A 198 10.52 47.08 9.74
N GLN A 199 9.57 46.19 9.41
CA GLN A 199 8.70 45.56 10.41
C GLN A 199 9.49 44.64 11.34
N VAL A 200 10.40 43.84 10.79
CA VAL A 200 11.24 42.92 11.58
C VAL A 200 12.18 43.70 12.49
N GLU A 201 12.86 44.73 11.98
CA GLU A 201 13.73 45.62 12.77
C GLU A 201 12.96 46.33 13.90
N GLN A 202 11.72 46.74 13.64
CA GLN A 202 10.85 47.30 14.68
C GLN A 202 10.51 46.28 15.77
N THR A 203 10.14 45.05 15.41
CA THR A 203 9.87 43.97 16.37
C THR A 203 11.12 43.64 17.21
N LEU A 204 12.28 43.55 16.56
CA LEU A 204 13.56 43.26 17.21
C LEU A 204 14.01 44.37 18.15
N ALA A 205 13.67 45.63 17.87
CA ALA A 205 14.00 46.77 18.72
C ALA A 205 13.08 46.94 19.95
N THR A 206 12.03 46.13 20.08
CA THR A 206 11.12 46.17 21.24
C THR A 206 11.75 45.53 22.49
N THR A 207 11.09 45.68 23.65
CA THR A 207 11.50 44.99 24.88
C THR A 207 11.38 43.47 24.73
N PRO A 208 12.17 42.67 25.46
CA PRO A 208 12.10 41.20 25.36
C PRO A 208 10.69 40.64 25.55
N GLU A 209 9.92 41.18 26.51
CA GLU A 209 8.55 40.75 26.75
C GLU A 209 7.66 40.98 25.51
N ASN A 210 7.76 42.16 24.89
CA ASN A 210 6.96 42.49 23.71
C ASN A 210 7.41 41.66 22.50
N PHE A 211 8.72 41.50 22.30
CA PHE A 211 9.28 40.65 21.26
C PHE A 211 8.70 39.23 21.34
N TYR A 212 8.76 38.60 22.51
CA TYR A 212 8.24 37.24 22.68
C TYR A 212 6.72 37.16 22.45
N GLN A 213 5.95 38.15 22.91
CA GLN A 213 4.51 38.19 22.65
C GLN A 213 4.19 38.32 21.15
N ILE A 214 4.93 39.17 20.43
CA ILE A 214 4.75 39.36 18.98
C ILE A 214 5.08 38.07 18.23
N MET A 215 6.24 37.46 18.48
CA MET A 215 6.67 36.24 17.77
C MET A 215 5.72 35.06 18.01
N ILE A 216 5.26 34.87 19.25
CA ILE A 216 4.25 33.84 19.59
C ILE A 216 2.92 34.17 18.92
N GLY A 217 2.52 35.44 18.91
CA GLY A 217 1.33 35.94 18.24
C GLY A 217 1.33 35.65 16.74
N ASN A 218 2.43 35.94 16.05
CA ASN A 218 2.62 35.65 14.63
C ASN A 218 2.52 34.15 14.35
N CYS A 219 3.23 33.32 15.13
CA CYS A 219 3.14 31.87 14.97
C CYS A 219 1.70 31.35 15.12
N LYS A 220 0.95 31.86 16.09
CA LYS A 220 -0.47 31.53 16.28
C LYS A 220 -1.32 32.01 15.11
N MET A 221 -1.05 33.19 14.58
CA MET A 221 -1.73 33.72 13.39
C MET A 221 -1.49 32.83 12.17
N TYR A 222 -0.26 32.35 11.95
CA TYR A 222 0.05 31.45 10.84
C TYR A 222 -0.62 30.09 10.99
N LEU A 223 -0.56 29.46 12.16
CA LEU A 223 -1.25 28.18 12.38
C LEU A 223 -2.75 28.26 12.04
N ARG A 224 -3.40 29.38 12.38
CA ARG A 224 -4.80 29.63 12.01
C ARG A 224 -4.97 29.90 10.52
N THR A 225 -4.17 30.80 9.97
CA THR A 225 -4.25 31.23 8.56
C THR A 225 -4.00 30.09 7.57
N TYR A 226 -3.15 29.14 7.94
CA TYR A 226 -2.79 27.98 7.13
C TYR A 226 -3.52 26.70 7.57
N HIS A 227 -4.49 26.82 8.48
CA HIS A 227 -5.32 25.71 8.98
C HIS A 227 -4.52 24.53 9.54
N LEU A 228 -3.44 24.82 10.27
CA LEU A 228 -2.52 23.86 10.87
C LEU A 228 -2.83 23.57 12.36
N GLY A 229 -3.96 24.09 12.86
CA GLY A 229 -4.44 23.89 14.22
C GLY A 229 -4.18 25.08 15.14
N ASP A 230 -4.27 24.85 16.45
CA ASP A 230 -3.91 25.85 17.46
C ASP A 230 -2.44 25.69 17.88
N LEU A 231 -1.88 26.75 18.46
CA LEU A 231 -0.52 26.72 19.00
C LEU A 231 -0.49 25.89 20.29
N ASP A 232 0.18 24.74 20.23
CA ASP A 232 0.50 23.88 21.35
C ASP A 232 1.91 23.29 21.21
N GLN A 233 2.32 22.44 22.15
CA GLN A 233 3.67 21.83 22.14
C GLN A 233 3.93 20.93 20.92
N ALA A 234 2.91 20.30 20.35
CA ALA A 234 3.06 19.41 19.19
C ALA A 234 3.13 20.22 17.89
N THR A 235 2.19 21.15 17.70
CA THR A 235 2.18 22.02 16.51
C THR A 235 3.40 22.94 16.48
N ALA A 236 3.84 23.46 17.63
CA ALA A 236 5.07 24.25 17.71
C ALA A 236 6.32 23.44 17.35
N LYS A 237 6.41 22.16 17.75
CA LYS A 237 7.56 21.32 17.37
C LYS A 237 7.65 21.11 15.86
N LEU A 238 6.50 20.91 15.21
CA LEU A 238 6.46 20.78 13.75
C LEU A 238 6.78 22.10 13.06
N ALA A 239 6.21 23.21 13.54
CA ALA A 239 6.47 24.56 13.02
C ALA A 239 7.95 24.96 13.17
N ALA A 240 8.59 24.63 14.30
CA ALA A 240 10.01 24.90 14.54
C ALA A 240 10.95 24.12 13.60
N MET A 241 10.47 23.05 12.98
CA MET A 241 11.20 22.29 11.96
C MET A 241 11.07 22.88 10.56
N VAL A 242 10.20 23.88 10.35
CA VAL A 242 10.08 24.56 9.05
C VAL A 242 11.40 25.24 8.72
N ASP A 243 11.84 25.00 7.49
CA ASP A 243 13.08 25.47 6.90
C ASP A 243 12.72 26.52 5.83
N PRO A 244 13.17 27.78 6.00
CA PRO A 244 12.89 28.86 5.05
C PRO A 244 13.39 28.60 3.63
N ASP A 245 14.62 28.09 3.48
CA ASP A 245 15.21 27.76 2.18
C ASP A 245 14.46 26.63 1.49
N ALA A 246 14.11 25.58 2.24
CA ALA A 246 13.34 24.47 1.71
C ALA A 246 11.93 24.91 1.27
N THR A 247 11.31 25.83 2.02
CA THR A 247 9.98 26.36 1.71
C THR A 247 10.01 27.24 0.46
N GLU A 248 11.03 28.11 0.34
CA GLU A 248 11.25 28.89 -0.87
C GLU A 248 11.40 28.00 -2.11
N ARG A 249 12.32 27.03 -2.07
CA ARG A 249 12.56 26.13 -3.21
C ARG A 249 11.32 25.35 -3.59
N GLN A 250 10.55 24.88 -2.60
CA GLN A 250 9.27 24.21 -2.84
C GLN A 250 8.29 25.14 -3.57
N LEU A 251 8.10 26.37 -3.10
CA LEU A 251 7.19 27.31 -3.74
C LEU A 251 7.65 27.68 -5.16
N THR A 252 8.94 27.94 -5.36
CA THR A 252 9.50 28.19 -6.70
C THR A 252 9.24 27.00 -7.63
N ALA A 253 9.54 25.78 -7.20
CA ALA A 253 9.33 24.59 -8.03
C ALA A 253 7.85 24.33 -8.36
N LEU A 254 6.94 24.62 -7.43
CA LEU A 254 5.50 24.53 -7.68
C LEU A 254 5.04 25.61 -8.67
N SER A 255 5.46 26.86 -8.46
CA SER A 255 5.03 27.99 -9.29
C SER A 255 5.56 27.96 -10.72
N THR A 256 6.70 27.32 -10.97
CA THR A 256 7.29 27.19 -12.32
C THR A 256 6.71 26.03 -13.13
N LYS A 257 5.90 25.14 -12.53
CA LYS A 257 5.31 24.02 -13.26
C LYS A 257 4.24 24.49 -14.25
N PRO A 258 4.06 23.78 -15.38
CA PRO A 258 2.94 24.04 -16.28
C PRO A 258 1.62 23.98 -15.51
N LEU A 259 0.71 24.93 -15.75
CA LEU A 259 -0.58 24.98 -15.07
C LEU A 259 -1.42 23.72 -15.32
N THR A 260 -1.16 23.01 -16.43
CA THR A 260 -1.76 21.72 -16.74
C THR A 260 -1.45 20.63 -15.72
N ASP A 261 -0.34 20.70 -14.99
CA ASP A 261 -0.03 19.73 -13.91
C ASP A 261 -1.05 19.82 -12.75
N TYR A 262 -1.74 20.96 -12.65
CA TYR A 262 -2.77 21.25 -11.64
C TYR A 262 -4.20 21.02 -12.15
N LEU A 263 -4.35 20.47 -13.36
CA LEU A 263 -5.62 20.12 -13.98
C LEU A 263 -5.69 18.60 -14.22
N GLN A 264 -6.44 17.89 -13.39
CA GLN A 264 -6.50 16.43 -13.43
C GLN A 264 -7.71 15.95 -14.25
N LEU A 265 -7.47 15.28 -15.37
CA LEU A 265 -8.54 14.73 -16.22
C LEU A 265 -9.44 13.76 -15.42
N GLN A 266 -10.74 13.95 -15.55
CA GLN A 266 -11.79 13.14 -14.92
C GLN A 266 -12.40 12.16 -15.95
N ALA A 267 -13.11 11.15 -15.46
CA ALA A 267 -13.72 10.11 -16.30
C ALA A 267 -14.80 10.66 -17.27
N ASP A 268 -15.41 11.80 -16.94
CA ASP A 268 -16.42 12.48 -17.77
C ASP A 268 -15.83 13.43 -18.83
N GLY A 269 -14.49 13.47 -18.94
CA GLY A 269 -13.77 14.34 -19.88
C GLY A 269 -13.56 15.78 -19.38
N THR A 270 -14.08 16.14 -18.21
CA THR A 270 -13.77 17.41 -17.54
C THR A 270 -12.48 17.31 -16.73
N TYR A 271 -12.01 18.43 -16.20
CA TYR A 271 -10.80 18.49 -15.37
C TYR A 271 -11.15 18.89 -13.94
N LYS A 272 -10.44 18.31 -12.99
CA LYS A 272 -10.44 18.75 -11.59
C LYS A 272 -9.38 19.84 -11.42
N TYR A 273 -9.83 20.99 -10.95
CA TYR A 273 -9.00 22.12 -10.55
C TYR A 273 -8.35 21.81 -9.18
N ASP A 274 -7.02 21.75 -9.12
CA ASP A 274 -6.30 21.46 -7.87
C ASP A 274 -6.39 22.65 -6.89
N GLY A 275 -6.75 22.36 -5.63
CA GLY A 275 -6.97 23.36 -4.59
C GLY A 275 -5.73 24.18 -4.23
N MET A 276 -4.54 23.74 -4.63
CA MET A 276 -3.30 24.52 -4.49
C MET A 276 -3.39 25.87 -5.21
N LEU A 277 -4.03 25.90 -6.37
CA LEU A 277 -4.15 27.11 -7.18
C LEU A 277 -4.94 28.18 -6.41
N SER A 278 -6.04 27.81 -5.74
CA SER A 278 -6.82 28.70 -4.88
C SER A 278 -6.09 29.19 -3.62
N THR A 279 -4.91 28.65 -3.36
CA THR A 279 -4.08 29.04 -2.21
C THR A 279 -2.77 29.68 -2.62
N GLU A 280 -2.56 29.95 -3.92
CA GLU A 280 -1.31 30.53 -4.42
C GLU A 280 -0.06 29.74 -3.98
N PHE A 281 -0.16 28.40 -4.01
CA PHE A 281 0.92 27.50 -3.60
C PHE A 281 1.37 27.61 -2.14
N LYS A 282 0.48 28.07 -1.23
CA LYS A 282 0.74 28.09 0.21
C LYS A 282 1.26 26.75 0.73
N SER A 283 2.51 26.76 1.15
CA SER A 283 3.25 25.57 1.54
C SER A 283 4.28 25.89 2.62
N PHE A 284 4.60 24.89 3.44
CA PHE A 284 5.74 24.91 4.35
C PHE A 284 6.53 23.62 4.19
N SER A 285 7.85 23.75 4.20
CA SER A 285 8.75 22.62 4.07
C SER A 285 9.77 22.61 5.20
N SER A 286 9.97 21.43 5.79
CA SER A 286 11.07 21.15 6.73
C SER A 286 12.28 20.52 6.04
N TRP A 287 12.13 20.17 4.76
CA TRP A 287 13.16 19.58 3.93
C TRP A 287 12.72 19.59 2.46
N TYR A 288 13.59 20.07 1.59
CA TYR A 288 13.44 19.98 0.16
C TYR A 288 14.80 19.65 -0.45
N GLU A 289 14.94 18.43 -0.97
CA GLU A 289 16.05 18.13 -1.87
C GLU A 289 15.69 18.68 -3.25
N ASP A 290 16.55 19.55 -3.78
CA ASP A 290 16.60 19.75 -5.21
C ASP A 290 16.68 18.36 -5.84
N VAL A 291 15.72 18.00 -6.67
CA VAL A 291 16.04 17.05 -7.72
C VAL A 291 17.15 17.75 -8.50
N VAL A 292 18.41 17.37 -8.23
CA VAL A 292 19.55 17.76 -9.06
C VAL A 292 19.20 17.25 -10.44
N THR A 293 18.66 18.13 -11.28
CA THR A 293 18.61 17.90 -12.72
C THR A 293 20.06 17.86 -13.16
N PRO A 294 20.56 16.74 -13.74
CA PRO A 294 21.79 16.81 -14.49
C PRO A 294 21.66 17.89 -15.57
N ASP A 295 22.73 18.63 -15.86
CA ASP A 295 22.87 19.60 -16.95
C ASP A 295 22.11 19.12 -18.21
N PRO A 296 21.33 19.96 -18.92
CA PRO A 296 20.58 19.50 -20.09
C PRO A 296 21.58 19.10 -21.16
N GLY A 297 21.83 17.79 -21.27
CA GLY A 297 22.22 17.20 -22.53
C GLY A 297 21.20 17.58 -23.61
N PRO A 298 21.58 17.53 -24.91
CA PRO A 298 20.72 17.98 -26.00
C PRO A 298 19.32 17.37 -25.87
N ASP A 299 18.31 18.21 -26.07
CA ASP A 299 16.88 18.01 -25.77
C ASP A 299 16.46 16.56 -25.49
N PRO A 300 15.89 16.27 -24.31
CA PRO A 300 15.41 14.93 -24.03
C PRO A 300 14.24 14.59 -24.96
N LEU A 301 14.40 13.47 -25.67
CA LEU A 301 13.29 12.78 -26.30
C LEU A 301 12.21 12.48 -25.24
N PRO A 302 10.92 12.51 -25.62
CA PRO A 302 9.80 12.47 -24.68
C PRO A 302 9.88 11.28 -23.70
N VAL A 303 9.47 11.49 -22.44
CA VAL A 303 9.45 10.45 -21.41
C VAL A 303 8.57 9.28 -21.89
N THR A 304 9.21 8.19 -22.29
CA THR A 304 8.54 6.95 -22.66
C THR A 304 8.28 6.10 -21.43
N SER A 305 7.21 5.31 -21.44
CA SER A 305 6.96 4.37 -20.36
C SER A 305 8.05 3.29 -20.27
N GLN A 306 8.18 2.69 -19.10
CA GLN A 306 9.00 1.51 -18.90
C GLN A 306 8.15 0.24 -19.01
N PRO A 307 8.73 -0.87 -19.53
CA PRO A 307 7.99 -2.11 -19.72
C PRO A 307 7.52 -2.71 -18.39
N VAL A 308 6.39 -3.42 -18.46
CA VAL A 308 5.91 -4.27 -17.37
C VAL A 308 6.35 -5.70 -17.66
N THR A 309 7.12 -6.29 -16.75
CA THR A 309 7.54 -7.70 -16.86
C THR A 309 6.57 -8.60 -16.11
N VAL A 310 6.00 -9.56 -16.82
CA VAL A 310 5.06 -10.55 -16.28
C VAL A 310 5.79 -11.87 -16.06
N HIS A 311 5.87 -12.30 -14.81
CA HIS A 311 6.44 -13.59 -14.41
C HIS A 311 5.34 -14.61 -14.12
N TYR A 312 5.59 -15.86 -14.52
CA TYR A 312 4.72 -17.01 -14.25
C TYR A 312 5.51 -18.02 -13.43
N VAL A 313 5.20 -18.09 -12.13
CA VAL A 313 5.97 -18.89 -11.16
C VAL A 313 5.09 -19.87 -10.40
N ALA A 314 5.67 -20.97 -9.94
CA ALA A 314 5.05 -21.88 -8.99
C ALA A 314 5.02 -21.28 -7.57
N GLU A 315 4.27 -21.91 -6.65
CA GLU A 315 4.20 -21.49 -5.23
C GLU A 315 5.57 -21.45 -4.52
N ASP A 316 6.58 -22.16 -5.02
CA ASP A 316 7.95 -22.16 -4.50
C ASP A 316 8.89 -21.13 -5.18
N GLY A 317 8.36 -20.35 -6.13
CA GLY A 317 9.10 -19.35 -6.89
C GLY A 317 9.74 -19.86 -8.18
N THR A 318 9.64 -21.15 -8.50
CA THR A 318 10.19 -21.72 -9.74
C THR A 318 9.44 -21.18 -10.95
N GLN A 319 10.15 -20.74 -11.99
CA GLN A 319 9.51 -20.27 -13.23
C GLN A 319 8.85 -21.44 -13.98
N VAL A 320 7.56 -21.32 -14.31
CA VAL A 320 6.75 -22.38 -14.96
C VAL A 320 6.33 -22.05 -16.39
N ALA A 321 6.49 -20.80 -16.81
CA ALA A 321 6.35 -20.38 -18.21
C ALA A 321 7.33 -19.22 -18.53
N PRO A 322 7.66 -18.99 -19.80
CA PRO A 322 8.46 -17.83 -20.22
C PRO A 322 7.83 -16.53 -19.74
N SER A 323 8.65 -15.60 -19.25
CA SER A 323 8.15 -14.29 -18.82
C SER A 323 7.74 -13.47 -20.04
N GLN A 324 6.72 -12.63 -19.90
CA GLN A 324 6.26 -11.73 -20.95
C GLN A 324 6.66 -10.31 -20.62
N THR A 325 6.98 -9.52 -21.65
CA THR A 325 7.17 -8.08 -21.51
C THR A 325 6.01 -7.37 -22.18
N LEU A 326 5.31 -6.52 -21.43
CA LEU A 326 4.30 -5.62 -21.96
C LEU A 326 4.93 -4.23 -22.14
N THR A 327 4.58 -3.57 -23.22
CA THR A 327 5.00 -2.21 -23.55
C THR A 327 3.78 -1.40 -23.97
N GLY A 328 3.73 -0.13 -23.60
CA GLY A 328 2.67 0.78 -24.01
C GLY A 328 3.06 2.23 -23.77
N SER A 329 2.18 3.19 -24.06
CA SER A 329 2.47 4.59 -23.80
C SER A 329 2.34 4.92 -22.32
N LEU A 330 3.07 5.94 -21.84
CA LEU A 330 3.02 6.37 -20.44
C LEU A 330 1.59 6.74 -20.05
N GLY A 331 1.10 6.24 -18.91
CA GLY A 331 -0.28 6.42 -18.43
C GLY A 331 -1.32 5.56 -19.16
N SER A 332 -0.95 4.80 -20.20
CA SER A 332 -1.89 3.87 -20.83
C SER A 332 -2.10 2.64 -19.95
N ALA A 333 -3.34 2.15 -19.90
CA ALA A 333 -3.66 0.93 -19.19
C ALA A 333 -2.94 -0.27 -19.82
N TYR A 334 -2.41 -1.15 -18.97
CA TYR A 334 -2.01 -2.50 -19.34
C TYR A 334 -2.92 -3.52 -18.70
N GLN A 335 -3.05 -4.64 -19.38
CA GLN A 335 -3.68 -5.84 -18.85
C GLN A 335 -2.72 -7.00 -19.07
N ALA A 336 -2.17 -7.51 -17.98
CA ALA A 336 -1.44 -8.77 -18.00
C ALA A 336 -2.45 -9.91 -17.99
N GLU A 337 -2.17 -10.94 -18.78
CA GLU A 337 -2.97 -12.16 -18.81
C GLU A 337 -2.21 -13.32 -18.18
N ALA A 338 -2.96 -14.20 -17.53
CA ALA A 338 -2.42 -15.46 -17.06
C ALA A 338 -2.08 -16.35 -18.26
N ALA A 339 -0.84 -16.84 -18.32
CA ALA A 339 -0.46 -17.88 -19.26
C ALA A 339 -1.22 -19.18 -18.96
N LYS A 340 -1.61 -19.91 -20.03
CA LYS A 340 -2.07 -21.29 -19.92
C LYS A 340 -0.86 -22.20 -19.79
N VAL A 341 -0.61 -22.69 -18.58
CA VAL A 341 0.54 -23.55 -18.28
C VAL A 341 0.05 -24.99 -18.16
N LYS A 342 0.54 -25.88 -19.03
CA LYS A 342 0.10 -27.29 -19.02
C LYS A 342 0.43 -27.94 -17.69
N GLY A 343 -0.59 -28.46 -17.00
CA GLY A 343 -0.42 -29.13 -15.71
C GLY A 343 -0.24 -28.16 -14.55
N TYR A 344 -0.71 -26.93 -14.66
CA TYR A 344 -0.70 -25.90 -13.63
C TYR A 344 -1.99 -25.05 -13.69
N THR A 345 -2.71 -24.96 -12.58
CA THR A 345 -3.85 -24.05 -12.39
C THR A 345 -3.36 -22.77 -11.74
N LEU A 346 -3.84 -21.64 -12.25
CA LEU A 346 -3.61 -20.34 -11.62
C LEU A 346 -4.19 -20.31 -10.21
N THR A 347 -3.38 -20.00 -9.21
CA THR A 347 -3.84 -19.87 -7.81
C THR A 347 -4.18 -18.46 -7.42
N LYS A 348 -3.41 -17.49 -7.93
CA LYS A 348 -3.53 -16.10 -7.55
C LYS A 348 -3.28 -15.22 -8.76
N THR A 349 -4.32 -14.50 -9.14
CA THR A 349 -4.18 -13.31 -9.97
C THR A 349 -3.58 -12.20 -9.11
N PRO A 350 -2.45 -11.60 -9.50
CA PRO A 350 -1.87 -10.48 -8.77
C PRO A 350 -2.80 -9.27 -8.81
N ALA A 351 -2.80 -8.46 -7.75
CA ALA A 351 -3.68 -7.28 -7.67
C ALA A 351 -3.32 -6.21 -8.72
N ASN A 352 -2.06 -6.19 -9.17
CA ASN A 352 -1.57 -5.36 -10.27
C ASN A 352 -1.61 -6.10 -11.63
N ALA A 353 -2.49 -7.08 -11.80
CA ALA A 353 -2.72 -7.71 -13.12
C ALA A 353 -3.21 -6.69 -14.17
N THR A 354 -3.88 -5.64 -13.72
CA THR A 354 -4.22 -4.45 -14.50
C THR A 354 -3.64 -3.23 -13.80
N GLY A 355 -3.18 -2.26 -14.57
CA GLY A 355 -2.60 -1.02 -14.07
C GLY A 355 -2.27 -0.09 -15.23
N GLU A 356 -1.45 0.93 -15.01
CA GLU A 356 -0.99 1.83 -16.06
C GLU A 356 0.52 1.72 -16.24
N PHE A 357 1.00 1.88 -17.47
CA PHE A 357 2.43 1.96 -17.72
C PHE A 357 2.99 3.24 -17.12
N THR A 358 3.99 3.12 -16.25
CA THR A 358 4.64 4.25 -15.59
C THR A 358 6.04 4.46 -16.16
N SER A 359 6.73 5.51 -15.75
CA SER A 359 8.13 5.76 -16.09
C SER A 359 9.10 4.85 -15.31
N THR A 360 8.59 3.94 -14.47
CA THR A 360 9.36 2.96 -13.70
C THR A 360 8.98 1.55 -14.11
N ALA A 361 9.96 0.65 -14.27
CA ALA A 361 9.68 -0.74 -14.63
C ALA A 361 8.83 -1.42 -13.55
N GLN A 362 7.81 -2.15 -13.97
CA GLN A 362 6.85 -2.81 -13.08
C GLN A 362 6.94 -4.33 -13.23
N THR A 363 6.61 -5.06 -12.17
CA THR A 363 6.59 -6.52 -12.17
C THR A 363 5.24 -7.07 -11.76
N VAL A 364 4.66 -7.90 -12.63
CA VAL A 364 3.40 -8.61 -12.39
C VAL A 364 3.71 -10.09 -12.24
N THR A 365 3.36 -10.71 -11.13
CA THR A 365 3.69 -12.13 -10.90
C THR A 365 2.42 -12.97 -10.72
N TYR A 366 2.16 -13.84 -11.69
CA TYR A 366 1.13 -14.85 -11.60
C TYR A 366 1.69 -16.10 -10.91
N VAL A 367 0.98 -16.55 -9.88
CA VAL A 367 1.38 -17.73 -9.11
C VAL A 367 0.50 -18.91 -9.48
N TYR A 368 1.14 -19.99 -9.89
CA TYR A 368 0.51 -21.22 -10.33
C TYR A 368 0.73 -22.33 -9.32
N ARG A 369 -0.24 -23.23 -9.25
CA ARG A 369 -0.15 -24.50 -8.56
C ARG A 369 -0.22 -25.59 -9.60
N ALA A 370 0.67 -26.57 -9.51
CA ALA A 370 0.61 -27.74 -10.37
C ALA A 370 -0.78 -28.39 -10.27
N ASP A 371 -1.41 -28.58 -11.43
CA ASP A 371 -2.63 -29.35 -11.56
C ASP A 371 -2.37 -30.76 -11.07
N LEU A 372 -3.34 -31.28 -10.32
CA LEU A 372 -3.38 -32.71 -10.06
C LEU A 372 -3.77 -33.35 -11.40
N GLN A 373 -2.78 -33.88 -12.12
CA GLN A 373 -3.03 -34.67 -13.32
C GLN A 373 -3.91 -35.86 -12.93
N THR A 374 -5.19 -35.81 -13.30
CA THR A 374 -6.09 -36.96 -13.28
C THR A 374 -5.70 -37.86 -14.43
N GLY A 375 -4.84 -38.84 -14.15
CA GLY A 375 -4.87 -40.06 -14.95
C GLY A 375 -6.25 -40.71 -14.81
N GLY A 376 -6.78 -41.23 -15.91
CA GLY A 376 -8.03 -42.02 -15.90
C GLY A 376 -8.02 -43.07 -14.77
N ASP A 377 -9.22 -43.36 -14.26
CA ASP A 377 -9.56 -44.28 -13.16
C ASP A 377 -9.57 -43.75 -11.71
N GLY A 378 -9.67 -42.44 -11.51
CA GLY A 378 -10.05 -41.87 -10.20
C GLY A 378 -8.92 -41.84 -9.15
N ASP A 379 -7.67 -41.80 -9.61
CA ASP A 379 -6.48 -41.61 -8.78
C ASP A 379 -6.23 -40.11 -8.55
N THR A 380 -6.43 -39.64 -7.32
CA THR A 380 -6.09 -38.26 -6.91
C THR A 380 -4.64 -38.21 -6.45
N ALA A 381 -3.73 -37.78 -7.33
CA ALA A 381 -2.36 -37.48 -6.97
C ALA A 381 -2.30 -36.28 -5.99
N VAL A 382 -1.36 -36.25 -5.04
CA VAL A 382 -1.10 -35.12 -4.11
C VAL A 382 0.25 -34.49 -4.45
N PRO A 383 0.47 -33.18 -4.22
CA PRO A 383 1.70 -32.47 -4.63
C PRO A 383 3.01 -33.09 -4.12
N GLU A 384 4.10 -32.88 -4.86
CA GLU A 384 5.45 -33.22 -4.40
C GLU A 384 5.76 -32.53 -3.06
N GLY A 385 6.51 -33.21 -2.19
CA GLY A 385 6.77 -32.79 -0.83
C GLY A 385 5.63 -33.09 0.16
N THR A 386 4.42 -33.42 -0.32
CA THR A 386 3.32 -33.82 0.57
C THR A 386 3.65 -35.14 1.27
N VAL A 387 3.37 -35.21 2.57
CA VAL A 387 3.41 -36.48 3.29
C VAL A 387 2.08 -37.21 3.11
N ILE A 388 2.11 -38.40 2.53
CA ILE A 388 0.98 -39.33 2.44
C ILE A 388 1.13 -40.46 3.45
N TYR A 389 0.03 -41.14 3.76
CA TYR A 389 0.07 -42.39 4.51
C TYR A 389 -0.79 -43.47 3.85
N ALA A 390 -0.41 -44.73 4.07
CA ALA A 390 -1.15 -45.86 3.54
C ALA A 390 -2.39 -46.19 4.39
N THR A 391 -3.57 -46.22 3.78
CA THR A 391 -4.84 -46.63 4.41
C THR A 391 -5.05 -48.15 4.32
N LYS A 392 -4.39 -48.82 3.37
CA LYS A 392 -4.42 -50.26 3.10
C LYS A 392 -3.00 -50.82 3.00
N LYS A 393 -2.87 -52.13 2.79
CA LYS A 393 -1.59 -52.78 2.50
C LYS A 393 -1.06 -52.28 1.14
N ILE A 394 0.18 -51.82 1.08
CA ILE A 394 0.84 -51.36 -0.15
C ILE A 394 2.27 -51.88 -0.24
N GLY A 395 2.80 -51.99 -1.45
CA GLY A 395 4.22 -52.29 -1.70
C GLY A 395 5.01 -51.03 -2.06
N LEU A 396 6.29 -50.99 -1.69
CA LEU A 396 7.27 -50.05 -2.22
C LEU A 396 8.09 -50.75 -3.30
N TYR A 397 8.19 -50.13 -4.47
CA TYR A 397 8.83 -50.71 -5.65
C TYR A 397 10.08 -49.93 -6.05
N GLN A 398 11.03 -50.61 -6.69
CA GLN A 398 12.23 -50.00 -7.23
C GLN A 398 11.97 -49.21 -8.52
N GLN A 399 10.92 -49.57 -9.27
CA GLN A 399 10.53 -48.94 -10.53
C GLN A 399 9.02 -48.64 -10.54
N ALA A 400 8.58 -47.75 -11.43
CA ALA A 400 7.17 -47.33 -11.53
C ALA A 400 6.24 -48.46 -12.01
N THR A 401 6.75 -49.39 -12.82
CA THR A 401 6.02 -50.59 -13.22
C THR A 401 6.09 -51.65 -12.13
N PHE A 402 4.96 -51.86 -11.44
CA PHE A 402 4.87 -52.74 -10.27
C PHE A 402 4.88 -54.21 -10.68
N THR A 403 6.00 -54.88 -10.43
CA THR A 403 6.18 -56.34 -10.60
C THR A 403 6.64 -56.97 -9.29
N ASN A 404 6.54 -58.29 -9.17
CA ASN A 404 7.03 -58.99 -7.98
C ASN A 404 8.53 -58.80 -7.77
N GLN A 405 9.30 -58.78 -8.85
CA GLN A 405 10.76 -58.59 -8.86
C GLN A 405 11.16 -57.18 -8.44
N ALA A 406 10.39 -56.17 -8.84
CA ALA A 406 10.67 -54.79 -8.46
C ALA A 406 10.24 -54.44 -7.02
N ARG A 407 9.55 -55.32 -6.30
CA ARG A 407 9.00 -55.01 -4.98
C ARG A 407 10.08 -55.10 -3.89
N LYS A 408 10.41 -53.96 -3.30
CA LYS A 408 11.41 -53.83 -2.23
C LYS A 408 10.87 -54.19 -0.85
N GLN A 409 9.62 -53.84 -0.56
CA GLN A 409 9.06 -53.97 0.78
C GLN A 409 7.53 -53.98 0.76
N TRP A 410 6.92 -54.84 1.58
CA TRP A 410 5.50 -54.73 1.93
C TRP A 410 5.28 -53.87 3.17
N TYR A 411 4.30 -52.98 3.09
CA TYR A 411 3.78 -52.21 4.21
C TYR A 411 2.39 -52.73 4.56
N GLN A 412 2.24 -53.28 5.76
CA GLN A 412 0.98 -53.83 6.23
C GLN A 412 -0.02 -52.74 6.58
N ARG A 413 -1.32 -53.06 6.51
CA ARG A 413 -2.37 -52.17 7.03
C ARG A 413 -2.18 -51.97 8.54
N LYS A 414 -2.18 -50.71 8.99
CA LYS A 414 -2.03 -50.34 10.40
C LYS A 414 -3.19 -49.48 10.89
N SER A 415 -3.36 -49.40 12.20
CA SER A 415 -4.26 -48.45 12.86
C SER A 415 -3.85 -47.01 12.49
N ARG A 416 -4.79 -46.05 12.53
CA ARG A 416 -4.57 -44.65 12.10
C ARG A 416 -3.29 -44.02 12.66
N LEU A 417 -2.98 -44.27 13.93
CA LEU A 417 -1.80 -43.74 14.63
C LEU A 417 -0.47 -44.29 14.08
N ASN A 418 -0.50 -45.50 13.52
CA ASN A 418 0.69 -46.27 13.13
C ASN A 418 0.77 -46.49 11.62
N ARG A 419 0.02 -45.71 10.82
CA ARG A 419 0.01 -45.87 9.36
C ARG A 419 1.37 -45.47 8.80
N PRO A 420 1.93 -46.26 7.87
CA PRO A 420 3.21 -45.95 7.27
C PRO A 420 3.08 -44.68 6.44
N MET A 421 3.99 -43.73 6.69
CA MET A 421 4.05 -42.42 6.06
C MET A 421 5.18 -42.35 5.04
N PHE A 422 4.94 -41.59 3.98
CA PHE A 422 5.87 -41.38 2.88
C PHE A 422 5.83 -39.91 2.48
N VAL A 423 6.98 -39.29 2.28
CA VAL A 423 7.05 -38.01 1.57
C VAL A 423 7.07 -38.29 0.08
N VAL A 424 6.22 -37.61 -0.69
CA VAL A 424 6.24 -37.65 -2.15
C VAL A 424 7.44 -36.83 -2.62
N THR A 425 8.26 -37.38 -3.48
CA THR A 425 9.50 -36.78 -4.02
C THR A 425 9.49 -36.80 -5.55
N GLY A 426 8.30 -36.69 -6.13
CA GLY A 426 8.06 -36.71 -7.57
C GLY A 426 7.10 -37.81 -8.00
N TYR A 427 7.00 -37.98 -9.32
CA TYR A 427 6.04 -38.88 -9.96
C TYR A 427 6.72 -39.71 -11.03
N ALA A 428 6.08 -40.81 -11.40
CA ALA A 428 6.42 -41.57 -12.59
C ALA A 428 5.19 -42.30 -13.09
N GLU A 429 5.23 -42.70 -14.35
CA GLU A 429 4.21 -43.56 -14.94
C GLU A 429 4.73 -44.99 -15.05
N SER A 430 3.85 -45.95 -14.81
CA SER A 430 4.11 -47.34 -15.19
C SER A 430 4.18 -47.46 -16.72
N LYS A 431 4.67 -48.60 -17.22
CA LYS A 431 4.67 -48.93 -18.66
C LYS A 431 3.29 -48.77 -19.33
N ASN A 432 2.21 -48.89 -18.56
CA ASN A 432 0.83 -48.79 -19.05
C ASN A 432 0.19 -47.43 -18.69
N GLY A 433 0.98 -46.37 -18.47
CA GLY A 433 0.49 -45.01 -18.21
C GLY A 433 -0.07 -44.77 -16.81
N VAL A 434 -0.15 -45.78 -15.93
CA VAL A 434 -0.70 -45.58 -14.58
C VAL A 434 0.27 -44.79 -13.70
N ALA A 435 -0.17 -43.66 -13.16
CA ALA A 435 0.62 -42.78 -12.30
C ALA A 435 1.09 -43.47 -11.01
N ARG A 436 2.28 -43.08 -10.52
CA ARG A 436 2.93 -43.57 -9.30
C ARG A 436 3.59 -42.42 -8.57
N TYR A 437 3.52 -42.43 -7.25
CA TYR A 437 4.36 -41.54 -6.45
C TYR A 437 5.77 -42.11 -6.39
N LYS A 438 6.77 -41.29 -6.69
CA LYS A 438 8.13 -41.48 -6.19
C LYS A 438 8.13 -40.98 -4.74
N VAL A 439 8.68 -41.76 -3.82
CA VAL A 439 8.59 -41.47 -2.39
C VAL A 439 9.85 -41.79 -1.62
N LYS A 440 9.97 -41.18 -0.43
CA LYS A 440 10.88 -41.57 0.64
C LYS A 440 10.09 -41.94 1.90
N ASP A 441 10.39 -43.08 2.50
CA ASP A 441 9.82 -43.51 3.78
C ASP A 441 10.27 -42.58 4.93
N VAL A 442 9.32 -42.04 5.70
CA VAL A 442 9.56 -41.12 6.84
C VAL A 442 9.15 -41.70 8.20
N ASN A 443 9.06 -43.02 8.31
CA ASN A 443 8.74 -43.73 9.54
C ASN A 443 10.01 -43.92 10.39
N HIS A 444 10.51 -42.85 11.01
CA HIS A 444 11.83 -42.80 11.70
C HIS A 444 12.09 -43.89 12.75
N HIS A 445 11.06 -44.56 13.27
CA HIS A 445 11.20 -45.66 14.23
C HIS A 445 11.20 -47.05 13.58
N SER A 446 11.19 -47.14 12.25
CA SER A 446 11.17 -48.38 11.47
C SER A 446 12.50 -48.63 10.78
N LYS A 447 12.85 -49.91 10.56
CA LYS A 447 13.99 -50.32 9.72
C LYS A 447 13.84 -49.92 8.24
N THR A 448 12.66 -49.44 7.85
CA THR A 448 12.37 -48.96 6.49
C THR A 448 12.58 -47.46 6.32
N ALA A 449 12.87 -46.72 7.39
CA ALA A 449 13.09 -45.28 7.35
C ALA A 449 14.13 -44.90 6.28
N GLY A 450 13.81 -43.89 5.48
CA GLY A 450 14.68 -43.38 4.42
C GLY A 450 14.67 -44.19 3.13
N LYS A 451 14.06 -45.39 3.07
CA LYS A 451 13.95 -46.15 1.82
C LYS A 451 13.18 -45.34 0.78
N THR A 452 13.76 -45.25 -0.41
CA THR A 452 13.14 -44.61 -1.58
C THR A 452 12.56 -45.65 -2.54
N GLY A 453 11.59 -45.24 -3.34
CA GLY A 453 10.98 -46.07 -4.38
C GLY A 453 9.64 -45.52 -4.83
N TYR A 454 8.79 -46.39 -5.34
CA TYR A 454 7.49 -46.03 -5.91
C TYR A 454 6.34 -46.68 -5.15
N VAL A 455 5.27 -45.92 -4.91
CA VAL A 455 3.99 -46.39 -4.32
C VAL A 455 2.80 -45.93 -5.16
N THR A 456 1.65 -46.57 -4.97
CA THR A 456 0.42 -46.29 -5.72
C THR A 456 -0.09 -44.87 -5.47
N THR A 457 -0.59 -44.19 -6.52
CA THR A 457 -1.33 -42.92 -6.41
C THR A 457 -2.77 -43.11 -5.97
N ASN A 458 -3.29 -44.33 -6.10
CA ASN A 458 -4.68 -44.64 -5.81
C ASN A 458 -5.17 -44.19 -4.43
N SER A 459 -6.18 -43.31 -4.46
CA SER A 459 -6.77 -42.66 -3.29
C SER A 459 -7.41 -43.66 -2.30
N LYS A 460 -7.78 -44.86 -2.77
CA LYS A 460 -8.27 -45.96 -1.90
C LYS A 460 -7.16 -46.56 -1.04
N TYR A 461 -5.89 -46.34 -1.37
CA TYR A 461 -4.72 -46.90 -0.71
C TYR A 461 -3.84 -45.84 -0.02
N THR A 462 -3.82 -44.61 -0.53
CA THR A 462 -2.98 -43.52 -0.03
C THR A 462 -3.78 -42.24 0.15
N THR A 463 -3.46 -41.44 1.17
CA THR A 463 -4.11 -40.15 1.41
C THR A 463 -3.16 -39.17 2.12
N PRO A 464 -3.31 -37.84 1.94
CA PRO A 464 -2.49 -36.86 2.67
C PRO A 464 -2.56 -37.06 4.18
N VAL A 465 -1.42 -36.94 4.85
CA VAL A 465 -1.29 -36.95 6.32
C VAL A 465 -1.95 -35.73 6.94
N TYR A 466 -1.90 -34.57 6.30
CA TYR A 466 -2.43 -33.32 6.86
C TYR A 466 -3.86 -33.03 6.36
N TYR A 467 -4.66 -32.35 7.19
CA TYR A 467 -5.97 -31.83 6.77
C TYR A 467 -5.79 -30.58 5.91
N GLY A 468 -6.32 -30.58 4.68
CA GLY A 468 -6.28 -29.42 3.78
C GLY A 468 -7.43 -28.43 4.01
N SER A 469 -8.54 -28.88 4.60
CA SER A 469 -9.72 -28.05 4.84
C SER A 469 -10.04 -27.91 6.34
N LYS A 470 -10.75 -26.84 6.68
CA LYS A 470 -11.21 -26.58 8.04
C LYS A 470 -12.22 -27.64 8.49
N HIS A 471 -12.05 -28.11 9.72
CA HIS A 471 -13.06 -28.85 10.46
C HIS A 471 -13.39 -28.12 11.75
N LYS A 472 -14.66 -27.77 11.99
CA LYS A 472 -15.11 -26.95 13.14
C LYS A 472 -14.56 -27.47 14.48
N GLN A 473 -14.50 -28.79 14.63
CA GLN A 473 -13.95 -29.46 15.80
C GLN A 473 -12.98 -30.55 15.39
N VAL A 474 -11.92 -30.74 16.17
CA VAL A 474 -10.97 -31.85 16.06
C VAL A 474 -10.71 -32.46 17.44
N THR A 475 -10.66 -33.78 17.51
CA THR A 475 -10.31 -34.52 18.73
C THR A 475 -8.83 -34.90 18.69
N VAL A 476 -8.11 -34.68 19.79
CA VAL A 476 -6.72 -35.16 19.96
C VAL A 476 -6.73 -36.68 20.10
N ILE A 477 -6.05 -37.39 19.21
CA ILE A 477 -6.00 -38.86 19.23
C ILE A 477 -4.62 -39.42 19.58
N ASN A 478 -3.57 -38.60 19.52
CA ASN A 478 -2.24 -39.02 19.93
C ASN A 478 -2.24 -39.43 21.41
N PRO A 479 -1.78 -40.65 21.77
CA PRO A 479 -1.71 -41.11 23.16
C PRO A 479 -0.94 -40.14 24.08
N ARG A 480 0.16 -39.57 23.57
CA ARG A 480 0.97 -38.55 24.27
C ARG A 480 0.40 -37.13 24.24
N GLY A 481 -0.80 -36.93 23.71
CA GLY A 481 -1.36 -35.59 23.49
C GLY A 481 -0.64 -34.80 22.37
N ILE A 482 -0.97 -33.52 22.23
CA ILE A 482 -0.32 -32.59 21.31
C ILE A 482 -0.05 -31.25 21.99
N ASN A 483 0.99 -30.55 21.55
CA ASN A 483 1.27 -29.19 22.02
C ASN A 483 0.54 -28.14 21.17
N ALA A 484 0.28 -26.98 21.77
CA ALA A 484 -0.17 -25.77 21.10
C ALA A 484 0.89 -24.68 21.18
N TYR A 485 0.95 -23.84 20.16
CA TYR A 485 2.05 -22.90 19.92
C TYR A 485 1.55 -21.51 19.60
N SER A 486 2.39 -20.50 19.85
CA SER A 486 2.11 -19.10 19.50
C SER A 486 2.38 -18.80 18.02
N LYS A 487 3.28 -19.54 17.37
CA LYS A 487 3.68 -19.32 15.97
C LYS A 487 3.25 -20.45 15.03
N LYS A 488 3.00 -20.11 13.76
CA LYS A 488 2.57 -21.06 12.69
C LYS A 488 3.58 -22.17 12.41
N ASN A 489 4.86 -21.92 12.62
CA ASN A 489 5.94 -22.90 12.47
C ASN A 489 6.03 -23.89 13.66
N LEU A 490 5.08 -23.85 14.61
CA LEU A 490 5.06 -24.66 15.84
C LEU A 490 6.23 -24.39 16.79
N THR A 491 6.65 -23.12 16.89
CA THR A 491 7.59 -22.65 17.92
C THR A 491 6.86 -21.81 18.97
N GLY A 492 7.46 -21.67 20.16
CA GLY A 492 6.83 -20.99 21.29
C GLY A 492 5.66 -21.80 21.85
N LYS A 493 5.95 -22.94 22.50
CA LYS A 493 4.94 -23.79 23.14
C LYS A 493 4.21 -22.99 24.23
N VAL A 494 2.88 -22.97 24.16
CA VAL A 494 2.02 -22.22 25.11
C VAL A 494 1.01 -23.09 25.84
N ALA A 495 0.71 -24.31 25.34
CA ALA A 495 -0.20 -25.23 26.01
C ALA A 495 0.03 -26.68 25.58
N HIS A 496 -0.59 -27.62 26.30
CA HIS A 496 -0.63 -29.04 25.96
C HIS A 496 -2.06 -29.58 26.05
N TYR A 497 -2.47 -30.36 25.05
CA TYR A 497 -3.78 -30.99 24.96
C TYR A 497 -3.64 -32.52 25.04
N ARG A 498 -4.26 -33.12 26.04
CA ARG A 498 -4.31 -34.56 26.29
C ARG A 498 -5.18 -35.28 25.26
N GLN A 499 -4.96 -36.59 25.12
CA GLN A 499 -5.79 -37.46 24.29
C GLN A 499 -7.27 -37.35 24.68
N GLY A 500 -8.15 -37.31 23.67
CA GLY A 500 -9.60 -37.20 23.84
C GLY A 500 -10.12 -35.77 23.96
N GLN A 501 -9.26 -34.75 24.15
CA GLN A 501 -9.71 -33.35 24.16
C GLN A 501 -10.21 -32.93 22.78
N VAL A 502 -11.34 -32.22 22.77
CA VAL A 502 -11.95 -31.65 21.56
C VAL A 502 -11.56 -30.17 21.47
N LEU A 503 -11.00 -29.78 20.33
CA LEU A 503 -10.51 -28.44 20.06
C LEU A 503 -11.38 -27.78 18.99
N THR A 504 -11.74 -26.51 19.21
CA THR A 504 -12.48 -25.71 18.22
C THR A 504 -11.51 -24.99 17.30
N VAL A 505 -11.69 -25.20 15.99
CA VAL A 505 -10.82 -24.67 14.95
C VAL A 505 -11.46 -23.45 14.28
N LYS A 506 -10.72 -22.35 14.24
CA LYS A 506 -11.10 -21.12 13.54
C LYS A 506 -10.84 -21.23 12.04
N ARG A 507 -9.64 -21.66 11.64
CA ARG A 507 -9.19 -21.85 10.25
C ARG A 507 -8.03 -22.84 10.15
N VAL A 508 -7.72 -23.24 8.92
CA VAL A 508 -6.48 -23.97 8.59
C VAL A 508 -5.51 -22.99 7.94
N VAL A 509 -4.22 -23.14 8.23
CA VAL A 509 -3.15 -22.41 7.55
C VAL A 509 -2.09 -23.37 7.04
N GLU A 510 -1.44 -22.97 5.97
CA GLU A 510 -0.31 -23.69 5.38
C GLU A 510 1.01 -23.17 5.96
N HIS A 511 1.98 -24.09 6.10
CA HIS A 511 3.35 -23.78 6.45
C HIS A 511 4.25 -24.81 5.79
N ASN A 512 4.89 -24.41 4.70
CA ASN A 512 5.55 -25.31 3.75
C ASN A 512 4.56 -26.42 3.35
N LEU A 513 5.02 -27.66 3.29
CA LEU A 513 4.25 -28.83 2.83
C LEU A 513 3.32 -29.43 3.90
N THR A 514 3.01 -28.66 4.95
CA THR A 514 2.21 -29.12 6.09
C THR A 514 1.18 -28.08 6.50
N THR A 515 0.09 -28.52 7.13
CA THR A 515 -0.95 -27.59 7.60
C THR A 515 -1.05 -27.54 9.11
N ARG A 516 -1.61 -26.44 9.62
CA ARG A 516 -1.89 -26.19 11.04
C ARG A 516 -3.35 -25.80 11.22
N PHE A 517 -3.93 -26.24 12.31
CA PHE A 517 -5.18 -25.66 12.77
C PHE A 517 -4.86 -24.43 13.62
N VAL A 518 -5.51 -23.31 13.28
CA VAL A 518 -5.60 -22.15 14.16
C VAL A 518 -6.84 -22.33 15.01
N LEU A 519 -6.66 -22.44 16.31
CA LEU A 519 -7.74 -22.58 17.28
C LEU A 519 -8.47 -21.24 17.46
N SER A 520 -9.67 -21.27 18.03
CA SER A 520 -10.45 -20.05 18.28
C SER A 520 -9.72 -19.00 19.14
N ASN A 521 -8.80 -19.44 20.00
CA ASN A 521 -7.94 -18.58 20.82
C ASN A 521 -6.62 -18.16 20.12
N GLY A 522 -6.52 -18.31 18.80
CA GLY A 522 -5.35 -17.90 18.02
C GLY A 522 -4.15 -18.86 18.06
N ARG A 523 -4.17 -19.89 18.91
CA ARG A 523 -3.06 -20.85 19.04
C ARG A 523 -2.99 -21.81 17.84
N TYR A 524 -1.77 -22.24 17.52
CA TYR A 524 -1.51 -23.18 16.44
C TYR A 524 -1.33 -24.60 16.97
N VAL A 525 -2.01 -25.57 16.36
CA VAL A 525 -1.78 -27.01 16.60
C VAL A 525 -1.59 -27.76 15.28
N THR A 526 -0.96 -28.93 15.34
CA THR A 526 -0.77 -29.78 14.16
C THR A 526 -2.11 -30.20 13.53
N ALA A 527 -2.18 -30.19 12.20
CA ALA A 527 -3.30 -30.75 11.45
C ALA A 527 -3.01 -32.18 10.93
N ASN A 528 -2.02 -32.87 11.50
CA ASN A 528 -1.66 -34.23 11.15
C ASN A 528 -2.77 -35.22 11.59
N LYS A 529 -3.36 -35.94 10.62
CA LYS A 529 -4.45 -36.93 10.77
C LYS A 529 -4.09 -38.17 11.60
N THR A 530 -2.80 -38.37 11.91
CA THR A 530 -2.33 -39.40 12.85
C THR A 530 -2.30 -38.90 14.29
N LEU A 531 -2.34 -37.58 14.51
CA LEU A 531 -2.29 -36.97 15.84
C LEU A 531 -3.63 -36.38 16.28
N VAL A 532 -4.44 -35.94 15.31
CA VAL A 532 -5.80 -35.41 15.51
C VAL A 532 -6.80 -36.04 14.55
N GLN A 533 -8.08 -36.04 14.93
CA GLN A 533 -9.17 -36.54 14.10
C GLN A 533 -10.32 -35.54 14.04
N ALA A 534 -10.84 -35.28 12.84
CA ALA A 534 -11.98 -34.41 12.61
C ALA A 534 -13.24 -34.89 13.36
N GLY A 535 -13.96 -33.90 13.91
CA GLY A 535 -15.16 -34.08 14.71
C GLY A 535 -14.88 -34.44 16.18
N LYS A 536 -15.96 -34.54 16.95
CA LYS A 536 -15.96 -35.07 18.31
C LYS A 536 -15.83 -36.59 18.27
N LYS A 537 -14.85 -37.15 18.97
CA LYS A 537 -14.64 -38.60 19.09
C LYS A 537 -14.57 -39.00 20.56
N THR A 538 -15.34 -40.02 20.90
CA THR A 538 -15.34 -40.62 22.23
C THR A 538 -14.24 -41.67 22.30
N MET A 539 -13.30 -41.51 23.23
CA MET A 539 -12.26 -42.52 23.46
C MET A 539 -12.79 -43.63 24.35
N PRO A 540 -12.59 -44.92 23.99
CA PRO A 540 -13.03 -46.03 24.82
C PRO A 540 -12.24 -46.02 26.13
N LYS A 541 -12.94 -46.00 27.27
CA LYS A 541 -12.31 -46.11 28.61
C LYS A 541 -11.96 -47.55 28.98
N ARG A 542 -12.68 -48.51 28.37
CA ARG A 542 -12.51 -49.95 28.59
C ARG A 542 -12.66 -50.68 27.26
N VAL A 543 -11.90 -51.76 27.06
CA VAL A 543 -12.05 -52.68 25.92
C VAL A 543 -12.19 -54.10 26.43
N ARG A 544 -13.07 -54.90 25.82
CA ARG A 544 -13.28 -56.31 26.16
C ARG A 544 -12.65 -57.20 25.08
N ALA A 545 -11.85 -58.19 25.50
CA ALA A 545 -11.37 -59.24 24.63
C ALA A 545 -12.54 -60.11 24.14
N LYS A 546 -12.69 -60.23 22.81
CA LYS A 546 -13.66 -61.17 22.18
C LYS A 546 -13.02 -62.48 21.73
N GLN A 547 -11.69 -62.52 21.72
CA GLN A 547 -10.86 -63.64 21.27
C GLN A 547 -9.70 -63.78 22.25
N ALA A 548 -8.98 -64.90 22.20
CA ALA A 548 -7.74 -65.03 22.95
C ALA A 548 -6.75 -63.92 22.51
N LEU A 549 -6.04 -63.30 23.45
CA LEU A 549 -5.09 -62.24 23.13
C LEU A 549 -3.84 -62.29 24.00
N ASN A 550 -2.73 -61.91 23.40
CA ASN A 550 -1.47 -61.68 24.10
C ASN A 550 -1.34 -60.19 24.45
N ARG A 551 -0.98 -59.89 25.69
CA ARG A 551 -0.63 -58.55 26.15
C ARG A 551 0.89 -58.44 26.20
N TYR A 552 1.41 -57.27 25.82
CA TYR A 552 2.84 -57.01 25.68
C TYR A 552 3.23 -55.75 26.44
N ASN A 553 4.49 -55.69 26.89
CA ASN A 553 5.08 -54.50 27.53
C ASN A 553 5.48 -53.44 26.52
N THR A 554 5.65 -53.82 25.25
CA THR A 554 6.15 -52.96 24.17
C THR A 554 5.08 -52.75 23.11
N VAL A 555 5.01 -51.55 22.55
CA VAL A 555 4.10 -51.21 21.43
C VAL A 555 4.35 -52.04 20.16
N ASN A 556 5.57 -52.58 20.00
CA ASN A 556 5.96 -53.46 18.89
C ASN A 556 5.64 -54.94 19.12
N LEU A 557 5.00 -55.28 20.24
CA LEU A 557 4.58 -56.64 20.60
C LEU A 557 5.75 -57.64 20.68
N THR A 558 6.94 -57.19 21.11
CA THR A 558 8.14 -58.03 21.18
C THR A 558 8.37 -58.66 22.55
N ALA A 559 7.82 -58.06 23.62
CA ALA A 559 7.92 -58.60 24.99
C ALA A 559 6.53 -58.96 25.53
N ARG A 560 6.11 -60.23 25.37
CA ARG A 560 4.82 -60.72 25.87
C ARG A 560 4.86 -60.75 27.41
N ASN A 561 3.87 -60.15 28.05
CA ASN A 561 3.74 -60.15 29.50
C ASN A 561 2.59 -61.03 30.01
N HIS A 562 1.57 -61.32 29.19
CA HIS A 562 0.44 -62.14 29.61
C HIS A 562 -0.33 -62.69 28.41
N HIS A 563 -0.98 -63.85 28.59
CA HIS A 563 -1.93 -64.43 27.62
C HIS A 563 -3.32 -64.53 28.25
N TYR A 564 -4.34 -64.01 27.57
CA TYR A 564 -5.73 -64.13 27.95
C TYR A 564 -6.41 -65.14 27.04
N ALA A 565 -6.92 -66.24 27.61
CA ALA A 565 -7.68 -67.24 26.86
C ALA A 565 -9.04 -66.69 26.39
N LYS A 566 -9.58 -67.22 25.29
CA LYS A 566 -10.81 -66.74 24.62
C LYS A 566 -12.01 -66.61 25.56
N ASN A 567 -12.14 -67.52 26.53
CA ASN A 567 -13.31 -67.61 27.41
C ASN A 567 -13.26 -66.64 28.61
N THR A 568 -12.15 -65.93 28.81
CA THR A 568 -11.95 -65.08 30.00
C THR A 568 -12.69 -63.73 29.94
N GLN A 569 -13.26 -63.35 28.78
CA GLN A 569 -13.89 -62.04 28.55
C GLN A 569 -13.12 -60.83 29.14
N ALA A 570 -11.79 -60.91 29.14
CA ALA A 570 -10.94 -59.97 29.86
C ALA A 570 -11.24 -58.51 29.47
N VAL A 571 -11.47 -57.67 30.48
CA VAL A 571 -11.73 -56.23 30.30
C VAL A 571 -10.48 -55.44 30.67
N PHE A 572 -10.01 -54.64 29.74
CA PHE A 572 -8.83 -53.78 29.91
C PHE A 572 -9.27 -52.35 30.08
N LYS A 573 -8.74 -51.68 31.09
CA LYS A 573 -8.78 -50.22 31.16
C LYS A 573 -7.85 -49.67 30.07
N VAL A 574 -8.38 -48.84 29.20
CA VAL A 574 -7.56 -48.14 28.21
C VAL A 574 -6.86 -47.00 28.95
N ARG A 575 -5.53 -47.07 28.99
CA ARG A 575 -4.67 -45.99 29.48
C ARG A 575 -4.01 -45.37 28.25
N GLY A 576 -4.17 -44.04 28.11
CA GLY A 576 -3.55 -43.25 27.05
C GLY A 576 -2.03 -43.27 27.17
#